data_AF-D5KY08-F1
#
_entry.id   AF-D5KY08-F1
#
_cell.length_a   1.000
_cell.length_b   1.000
_cell.length_c   1.000
_cell.angle_alpha   90.00
_cell.angle_beta   90.00
_cell.angle_gamma   90.00
#
_symmetry.space_group_name_H-M   'P 1'
#
loop_
_entity.id
_entity.type
_entity.pdbx_description
1 polymer ?
#
loop_
_entity_poly.entity_id
_entity_poly.type
_entity_poly.pdbx_seq_one_letter_code
_entity_poly.pdbx_strand_id
1 'polypeptide(L)'
;MAALRRPESKDYGIHEVWADNLETEFAAMRAAIDQYPYVSMDTEFPGIVVRPIGNFKTGSDYHFQTMRTNVDVLKIIQLGITLSDEQGNSPEVSTWQFNFAFNLSEDMYAPDSIELLRNSGIDFKRNEEEGIDVEVFGELMVTSGLVLFDHVKWVSFHS
;
A
#
# COMPACT_ATOMS: atom_id res chain seq x y z
N MET A 1 -12.19 -20.13 -35.27
CA MET A 1 -12.04 -20.11 -33.80
C MET A 1 -10.54 -20.21 -33.50
N ALA A 2 -9.84 -19.08 -33.50
CA ALA A 2 -8.42 -19.06 -33.13
C ALA A 2 -8.33 -19.13 -31.60
N ALA A 3 -7.67 -20.15 -31.08
CA ALA A 3 -7.39 -20.26 -29.66
C ALA A 3 -6.52 -19.08 -29.25
N LEU A 4 -7.02 -18.25 -28.33
CA LEU A 4 -6.22 -17.26 -27.62
C LEU A 4 -5.10 -18.02 -26.92
N ARG A 5 -3.87 -17.94 -27.46
CA ARG A 5 -2.67 -18.31 -26.71
C ARG A 5 -2.74 -17.52 -25.41
N ARG A 6 -2.78 -18.21 -24.26
CA ARG A 6 -2.41 -17.56 -23.00
C ARG A 6 -1.02 -16.97 -23.23
N PRO A 7 -0.80 -15.66 -23.06
CA PRO A 7 0.56 -15.16 -23.02
C PRO A 7 1.32 -15.98 -21.98
N GLU A 8 2.58 -16.32 -22.29
CA GLU A 8 3.47 -16.95 -21.32
C GLU A 8 3.37 -16.18 -20.00
N SER A 9 3.30 -16.91 -18.88
CA SER A 9 3.23 -16.29 -17.56
C SER A 9 4.51 -15.48 -17.34
N LYS A 10 4.48 -14.19 -17.67
CA LYS A 10 5.38 -13.23 -17.05
C LYS A 10 5.14 -13.39 -15.56
N ASP A 11 6.20 -13.74 -14.83
CA ASP A 11 6.21 -13.52 -13.40
C ASP A 11 5.92 -12.03 -13.22
N TYR A 12 4.77 -11.69 -12.63
CA TYR A 12 4.29 -10.30 -12.60
C TYR A 12 5.13 -9.44 -11.64
N GLY A 13 6.14 -10.03 -10.98
CA GLY A 13 7.25 -9.28 -10.38
C GLY A 13 6.79 -8.37 -9.24
N ILE A 14 6.02 -8.92 -8.30
CA ILE A 14 5.74 -8.23 -7.04
C ILE A 14 7.00 -8.29 -6.20
N HIS A 15 7.60 -7.13 -5.96
CA HIS A 15 8.80 -7.00 -5.15
C HIS A 15 8.41 -6.75 -3.70
N GLU A 16 8.78 -7.70 -2.84
CA GLU A 16 8.64 -7.55 -1.40
C GLU A 16 9.65 -6.53 -0.88
N VAL A 17 9.15 -5.43 -0.32
CA VAL A 17 9.97 -4.36 0.25
C VAL A 17 9.88 -4.40 1.76
N TRP A 18 11.04 -4.47 2.39
CA TRP A 18 11.29 -4.51 3.83
C TRP A 18 12.30 -3.43 4.19
N ALA A 19 12.65 -3.29 5.47
CA ALA A 19 13.56 -2.23 5.92
C ALA A 19 14.94 -2.28 5.25
N ASP A 20 15.45 -3.47 4.90
CA ASP A 20 16.80 -3.69 4.37
C ASP A 20 16.96 -3.31 2.88
N ASN A 21 15.89 -3.39 2.09
CA ASN A 21 15.91 -3.07 0.66
C ASN A 21 15.12 -1.79 0.29
N LEU A 22 14.49 -1.12 1.25
CA LEU A 22 13.63 0.05 1.04
C LEU A 22 14.26 1.11 0.13
N GLU A 23 15.49 1.53 0.40
CA GLU A 23 16.18 2.55 -0.38
C GLU A 23 16.46 2.12 -1.82
N THR A 24 16.81 0.85 -2.01
CA THR A 24 17.09 0.26 -3.33
C THR A 24 15.84 0.27 -4.19
N GLU A 25 14.70 -0.13 -3.62
CA GLU A 25 13.43 -0.17 -4.34
C GLU A 25 12.90 1.24 -4.63
N PHE A 26 13.04 2.19 -3.70
CA PHE A 26 12.74 3.60 -3.99
C PHE A 26 13.65 4.19 -5.08
N ALA A 27 14.91 3.75 -5.20
CA ALA A 27 15.77 4.15 -6.31
C ALA A 27 15.26 3.62 -7.66
N ALA A 28 14.76 2.38 -7.70
CA ALA A 28 14.14 1.81 -8.90
C ALA A 28 12.87 2.57 -9.29
N MET A 29 12.00 2.88 -8.33
CA MET A 29 10.79 3.66 -8.57
C MET A 29 11.10 5.08 -9.08
N ARG A 30 12.10 5.76 -8.50
CA ARG A 30 12.58 7.08 -8.96
C ARG A 30 13.05 7.04 -10.41
N ALA A 31 13.69 5.95 -10.84
CA ALA A 31 14.15 5.80 -12.23
C ALA A 31 13.00 5.51 -13.21
N ALA A 32 11.88 4.98 -12.73
CA ALA A 32 10.75 4.55 -13.55
C ALA A 32 9.64 5.60 -13.68
N ILE A 33 9.38 6.40 -12.63
CA ILE A 33 8.17 7.22 -12.50
C ILE A 33 7.96 8.22 -13.66
N ASP A 34 9.03 8.77 -14.23
CA ASP A 34 8.94 9.71 -15.37
C ASP A 34 8.41 9.04 -16.65
N GLN A 35 8.69 7.74 -16.84
CA GLN A 35 8.22 6.96 -17.99
C GLN A 35 6.87 6.29 -17.72
N TYR A 36 6.59 5.97 -16.46
CA TYR A 36 5.39 5.25 -16.02
C TYR A 36 4.65 6.06 -14.93
N PRO A 37 4.04 7.21 -15.28
CA PRO A 37 3.51 8.17 -14.30
C PRO A 37 2.14 7.78 -13.73
N TYR A 38 1.60 6.61 -14.04
CA TYR A 38 0.34 6.12 -13.45
C TYR A 38 0.66 5.22 -12.26
N VAL A 39 0.22 5.63 -11.08
CA VAL A 39 0.48 4.97 -9.80
C VAL A 39 -0.83 4.36 -9.31
N SER A 40 -0.95 3.03 -9.39
CA SER A 40 -2.05 2.31 -8.74
C SER A 40 -1.64 1.95 -7.31
N MET A 41 -2.56 2.10 -6.36
CA MET A 41 -2.30 1.82 -4.95
C MET A 41 -3.35 0.92 -4.32
N ASP A 42 -2.94 0.17 -3.30
CA ASP A 42 -3.84 -0.50 -2.35
C ASP A 42 -3.16 -0.63 -0.97
N THR A 43 -3.93 -0.71 0.11
CA THR A 43 -3.38 -0.77 1.48
C THR A 43 -4.04 -1.84 2.33
N GLU A 44 -3.24 -2.52 3.14
CA GLU A 44 -3.74 -3.40 4.19
C GLU A 44 -3.52 -2.77 5.57
N PHE A 45 -4.56 -2.76 6.39
CA PHE A 45 -4.58 -2.17 7.72
C PHE A 45 -5.47 -3.00 8.66
N PRO A 46 -5.33 -2.85 9.99
CA PRO A 46 -5.92 -3.77 10.96
C PRO A 46 -7.42 -3.51 11.22
N GLY A 47 -8.18 -3.12 10.19
CA GLY A 47 -9.63 -2.97 10.22
C GLY A 47 -10.13 -1.69 10.91
N ILE A 48 -11.28 -1.80 11.56
CA ILE A 48 -11.95 -0.70 12.24
C ILE A 48 -12.19 -1.11 13.69
N VAL A 49 -11.60 -0.36 14.64
CA VAL A 49 -11.75 -0.59 16.08
C VAL A 49 -12.56 0.50 16.78
N VAL A 50 -12.69 1.69 16.15
CA VAL A 50 -13.43 2.83 16.70
C VAL A 50 -14.66 3.15 15.85
N ARG A 51 -15.78 3.42 16.52
CA ARG A 51 -16.94 4.08 15.89
C ARG A 51 -17.24 5.36 16.67
N PRO A 52 -17.20 6.55 16.03
CA PRO A 52 -17.41 7.80 16.73
C PRO A 52 -18.88 7.94 17.15
N ILE A 53 -19.10 8.34 18.40
CA ILE A 53 -20.44 8.57 18.96
C ILE A 53 -20.71 10.07 18.94
N GLY A 54 -21.83 10.50 18.35
CA GLY A 54 -22.19 11.90 18.31
C GLY A 54 -23.27 12.22 17.27
N ASN A 55 -23.58 13.52 17.17
CA ASN A 55 -24.47 14.03 16.14
C ASN A 55 -23.65 14.42 14.90
N PHE A 56 -23.87 13.71 13.80
CA PHE A 56 -23.23 13.98 12.51
C PHE A 56 -24.23 14.66 11.58
N LYS A 57 -23.74 15.63 10.80
CA LYS A 57 -24.62 16.42 9.92
C LYS A 57 -25.10 15.61 8.71
N THR A 58 -24.27 14.69 8.23
CA THR A 58 -24.53 13.83 7.07
C THR A 58 -23.90 12.46 7.27
N GLY A 59 -24.29 11.48 6.46
CA GLY A 59 -23.61 10.17 6.42
C GLY A 59 -22.13 10.29 6.04
N SER A 60 -21.79 11.19 5.11
CA SER A 60 -20.40 11.45 4.71
C SER A 60 -19.55 12.01 5.86
N ASP A 61 -20.11 12.89 6.69
CA ASP A 61 -19.44 13.41 7.89
C ASP A 61 -19.15 12.27 8.87
N TYR A 62 -20.13 11.40 9.11
CA TYR A 62 -19.93 10.20 9.93
C TYR A 62 -18.85 9.25 9.37
N HIS A 63 -18.85 9.00 8.05
CA HIS A 63 -17.85 8.16 7.40
C HIS A 63 -16.45 8.76 7.49
N PHE A 64 -16.30 10.06 7.24
CA PHE A 64 -15.02 10.75 7.39
C PHE A 64 -14.52 10.68 8.84
N GLN A 65 -15.38 10.93 9.83
CA GLN A 65 -14.97 10.84 11.24
C GLN A 65 -14.60 9.40 11.63
N THR A 66 -15.30 8.41 11.09
CA THR A 66 -14.95 6.99 11.30
C THR A 66 -13.59 6.67 10.69
N MET A 67 -13.34 7.08 9.45
CA MET A 67 -12.05 6.89 8.78
C MET A 67 -10.93 7.58 9.57
N ARG A 68 -11.06 8.89 9.83
CA ARG A 68 -10.08 9.69 10.57
C ARG A 68 -9.72 9.06 11.91
N THR A 69 -10.72 8.73 12.72
CA THR A 69 -10.46 8.20 14.08
C THR A 69 -9.76 6.85 14.07
N ASN A 70 -9.97 6.03 13.04
CA ASN A 70 -9.25 4.76 12.91
C ASN A 70 -7.86 4.97 12.32
N VAL A 71 -7.69 5.83 11.32
CA VAL A 71 -6.38 6.17 10.73
C VAL A 71 -5.46 6.82 11.78
N ASP A 72 -5.98 7.65 12.67
CA ASP A 72 -5.20 8.32 13.72
C ASP A 72 -4.63 7.33 14.77
N VAL A 73 -5.24 6.14 14.93
CA VAL A 73 -4.91 5.22 16.04
C VAL A 73 -4.39 3.86 15.57
N LEU A 74 -4.63 3.49 14.33
CA LEU A 74 -4.19 2.23 13.75
C LEU A 74 -2.93 2.44 12.91
N LYS A 75 -2.02 1.47 12.95
CA LYS A 75 -0.85 1.44 12.08
C LYS A 75 -1.17 0.70 10.78
N ILE A 76 -0.62 1.19 9.68
CA ILE A 76 -0.65 0.49 8.39
C ILE A 76 0.19 -0.80 8.47
N ILE A 77 -0.20 -1.83 7.71
CA ILE A 77 0.51 -3.12 7.66
C ILE A 77 1.21 -3.27 6.31
N GLN A 78 0.51 -2.98 5.20
CA GLN A 78 1.09 -2.99 3.86
C GLN A 78 0.58 -1.86 2.98
N LEU A 79 1.41 -1.50 1.99
CA LEU A 79 1.05 -0.66 0.85
C LEU A 79 1.55 -1.33 -0.42
N GLY A 80 0.64 -1.57 -1.37
CA GLY A 80 0.97 -1.94 -2.74
C GLY A 80 1.06 -0.71 -3.62
N ILE A 81 2.11 -0.61 -4.43
CA ILE A 81 2.23 0.40 -5.50
C ILE A 81 2.55 -0.30 -6.81
N THR A 82 1.79 0.00 -7.86
CA THR A 82 2.06 -0.45 -9.23
C THR A 82 2.23 0.74 -10.18
N LEU A 83 3.28 0.72 -11.00
CA LEU A 83 3.54 1.75 -12.01
C LEU A 83 3.15 1.29 -13.42
N SER A 84 2.50 2.17 -14.18
CA SER A 84 2.23 1.99 -15.61
C SER A 84 2.30 3.29 -16.40
N ASP A 85 2.34 3.18 -17.73
CA ASP A 85 2.17 4.31 -18.65
C ASP A 85 0.68 4.52 -18.98
N GLU A 86 0.38 5.54 -19.80
CA GLU A 86 -0.98 5.89 -20.21
C GLU A 86 -1.66 4.79 -21.06
N GLN A 87 -0.89 3.92 -21.70
CA GLN A 87 -1.40 2.78 -22.47
C GLN A 87 -1.52 1.50 -21.63
N GLY A 88 -1.15 1.57 -20.34
CA GLY A 88 -1.16 0.42 -19.42
C GLY A 88 0.04 -0.50 -19.57
N ASN A 89 1.12 -0.09 -20.26
CA ASN A 89 2.36 -0.84 -20.25
C ASN A 89 3.09 -0.61 -18.93
N SER A 90 3.87 -1.60 -18.50
CA SER A 90 4.56 -1.58 -17.21
C SER A 90 6.08 -1.67 -17.39
N PRO A 91 6.88 -1.18 -16.42
CA PRO A 91 8.28 -1.52 -16.34
C PRO A 91 8.49 -3.03 -16.11
N GLU A 92 9.74 -3.48 -16.16
CA GLU A 92 10.10 -4.87 -15.87
C GLU A 92 9.74 -5.26 -14.44
N VAL A 93 10.14 -4.44 -13.47
CA VAL A 93 9.62 -4.43 -12.10
C VAL A 93 8.53 -3.39 -12.05
N SER A 94 7.29 -3.82 -11.84
CA SER A 94 6.14 -2.93 -11.93
C SER A 94 5.40 -2.73 -10.63
N THR A 95 5.53 -3.67 -9.68
CA THR A 95 4.73 -3.69 -8.46
C THR A 95 5.61 -3.88 -7.23
N TRP A 96 5.45 -3.00 -6.25
CA TRP A 96 6.14 -3.03 -4.97
C TRP A 96 5.13 -3.26 -3.86
N GLN A 97 5.42 -4.22 -2.98
CA GLN A 97 4.65 -4.48 -1.77
C GLN A 97 5.49 -4.06 -0.57
N PHE A 98 5.18 -2.90 0.00
CA PHE A 98 5.84 -2.38 1.18
C PHE A 98 5.24 -3.03 2.43
N ASN A 99 6.09 -3.64 3.25
CA ASN A 99 5.71 -4.30 4.50
C ASN A 99 6.16 -3.47 5.70
N PHE A 100 5.21 -2.92 6.45
CA PHE A 100 5.50 -2.01 7.56
C PHE A 100 5.70 -2.72 8.89
N ALA A 101 6.42 -2.05 9.80
CA ALA A 101 6.59 -2.50 11.18
C ALA A 101 5.24 -2.57 11.90
N PHE A 102 4.91 -3.75 12.43
CA PHE A 102 3.65 -3.99 13.13
C PHE A 102 3.82 -5.05 14.22
N ASN A 103 3.40 -4.76 15.44
CA ASN A 103 3.55 -5.63 16.60
C ASN A 103 2.18 -5.99 17.21
N LEU A 104 1.79 -7.27 17.12
CA LEU A 104 0.52 -7.75 17.65
C LEU A 104 0.41 -7.72 19.18
N SER A 105 1.49 -7.50 19.90
CA SER A 105 1.48 -7.37 21.36
C SER A 105 1.29 -5.92 21.82
N GLU A 106 1.60 -4.95 20.95
CA GLU A 106 1.61 -3.52 21.30
C GLU A 106 0.57 -2.70 20.53
N ASP A 107 0.34 -3.04 19.26
CA ASP A 107 -0.51 -2.27 18.35
C ASP A 107 -1.98 -2.64 18.45
N MET A 108 -2.85 -1.66 18.23
CA MET A 108 -4.30 -1.88 18.19
C MET A 108 -4.74 -2.51 16.88
N TYR A 109 -5.70 -3.45 16.96
CA TYR A 109 -6.26 -4.11 15.79
C TYR A 109 -7.65 -4.70 16.04
N ALA A 110 -8.40 -4.91 14.95
CA ALA A 110 -9.59 -5.75 14.97
C ALA A 110 -9.19 -7.24 14.80
N PRO A 111 -9.56 -8.15 15.71
CA PRO A 111 -9.17 -9.56 15.64
C PRO A 111 -9.52 -10.24 14.31
N ASP A 112 -10.74 -10.03 13.82
CA ASP A 112 -11.21 -10.60 12.54
C ASP A 112 -10.35 -10.14 11.35
N SER A 113 -9.86 -8.90 11.37
CA SER A 113 -8.98 -8.36 10.33
C SER A 113 -7.60 -9.02 10.38
N ILE A 114 -7.03 -9.25 11.57
CA ILE A 114 -5.75 -9.95 11.71
C ILE A 114 -5.87 -11.42 11.27
N GLU A 115 -6.97 -12.10 11.61
CA GLU A 115 -7.20 -13.46 11.15
C GLU A 115 -7.30 -13.53 9.62
N LEU A 116 -8.03 -12.59 9.00
CA LEU A 116 -8.12 -12.49 7.55
C LEU A 116 -6.74 -12.27 6.92
N LEU A 117 -5.96 -11.31 7.43
CA LEU A 117 -4.63 -10.99 6.91
C LEU A 117 -3.65 -12.15 7.07
N ARG A 118 -3.67 -12.86 8.20
CA ARG A 118 -2.88 -14.10 8.39
C ARG A 118 -3.25 -15.16 7.36
N ASN A 119 -4.54 -15.35 7.10
CA ASN A 119 -5.02 -16.32 6.11
C ASN A 119 -4.67 -15.90 4.67
N SER A 120 -4.50 -14.61 4.42
CA SER A 120 -4.01 -14.05 3.14
C SER A 120 -2.50 -14.11 2.97
N GLY A 121 -1.74 -14.54 3.99
CA GLY A 121 -0.30 -14.78 3.90
C GLY A 121 0.60 -13.74 4.60
N ILE A 122 0.05 -12.83 5.40
CA ILE A 122 0.85 -11.88 6.17
C ILE A 122 1.63 -12.58 7.28
N ASP A 123 2.95 -12.44 7.25
CA ASP A 123 3.85 -12.88 8.32
C ASP A 123 4.09 -11.75 9.32
N PHE A 124 3.18 -11.64 10.29
CA PHE A 124 3.26 -10.62 11.34
C PHE A 124 4.53 -10.71 12.19
N LYS A 125 5.17 -11.88 12.30
CA LYS A 125 6.44 -11.98 13.01
C LYS A 125 7.53 -11.26 12.23
N ARG A 126 7.54 -11.44 10.90
CA ARG A 126 8.45 -10.71 10.03
C ARG A 126 8.17 -9.22 9.99
N ASN A 127 6.89 -8.79 10.01
CA ASN A 127 6.55 -7.37 10.19
C ASN A 127 7.17 -6.79 11.46
N GLU A 128 7.12 -7.51 12.57
CA GLU A 128 7.72 -7.07 13.84
C GLU A 128 9.25 -6.98 13.77
N GLU A 129 9.92 -7.93 13.12
CA GLU A 129 11.39 -8.06 13.11
C GLU A 129 12.07 -7.24 11.99
N GLU A 130 11.43 -7.11 10.82
CA GLU A 130 12.02 -6.60 9.57
C GLU A 130 11.19 -5.49 8.89
N GLY A 131 10.05 -5.11 9.48
CA GLY A 131 9.12 -4.17 8.87
C GLY A 131 9.68 -2.76 8.72
N ILE A 132 9.20 -2.06 7.69
CA ILE A 132 9.57 -0.69 7.38
C ILE A 132 9.07 0.27 8.46
N ASP A 133 9.95 1.15 8.91
CA ASP A 133 9.57 2.33 9.68
C ASP A 133 8.82 3.33 8.80
N VAL A 134 7.62 3.74 9.25
CA VAL A 134 6.72 4.60 8.47
C VAL A 134 7.26 6.02 8.27
N GLU A 135 8.07 6.52 9.20
CA GLU A 135 8.70 7.84 9.09
C GLU A 135 9.77 7.81 8.00
N VAL A 136 10.61 6.77 8.00
CA VAL A 136 11.64 6.56 6.95
C VAL A 136 10.98 6.39 5.57
N PHE A 137 9.90 5.61 5.48
CA PHE A 137 9.11 5.50 4.25
C PHE A 137 8.60 6.88 3.79
N GLY A 138 8.05 7.67 4.72
CA GLY A 138 7.53 9.00 4.43
C GLY A 138 8.58 9.95 3.86
N GLU A 139 9.79 9.95 4.41
CA GLU A 139 10.92 10.75 3.91
C GLU A 139 11.29 10.39 2.47
N LEU A 140 11.39 9.09 2.15
CA LEU A 140 11.69 8.62 0.80
C LEU A 140 10.54 8.91 -0.16
N MET A 141 9.29 8.72 0.27
CA MET A 141 8.11 8.97 -0.55
C MET A 141 8.03 10.42 -0.99
N VAL A 142 8.26 11.38 -0.09
CA VAL A 142 8.22 12.82 -0.40
C VAL A 142 9.26 13.22 -1.45
N THR A 143 10.42 12.55 -1.47
CA THR A 143 11.53 12.84 -2.41
C THR A 143 11.57 11.91 -3.63
N SER A 144 10.58 11.03 -3.78
CA SER A 144 10.56 9.97 -4.79
C SER A 144 10.13 10.41 -6.19
N GLY A 145 9.47 11.55 -6.33
CA GLY A 145 8.80 11.94 -7.57
C GLY A 145 7.37 11.40 -7.72
N LEU A 146 6.92 10.48 -6.86
CA LEU A 146 5.56 9.91 -6.95
C LEU A 146 4.45 10.85 -6.44
N VAL A 147 4.78 11.81 -5.58
CA VAL A 147 3.83 12.75 -4.97
C VAL A 147 4.27 14.18 -5.24
N LEU A 148 3.34 15.12 -5.16
CA LEU A 148 3.58 16.57 -5.36
C LEU A 148 3.92 16.98 -6.81
N PHE A 149 3.68 16.09 -7.78
CA PHE A 149 3.87 16.36 -9.21
C PHE A 149 2.58 16.15 -10.02
N ASP A 150 2.11 17.20 -10.71
CA ASP A 150 0.82 17.20 -11.43
C ASP A 150 0.72 16.20 -12.59
N HIS A 151 1.87 15.79 -13.14
CA HIS A 151 1.93 14.84 -14.24
C HIS A 151 1.70 13.39 -13.77
N VAL A 152 1.90 13.09 -12.48
CA VAL A 152 1.68 11.77 -11.90
C VAL A 152 0.19 11.58 -11.62
N LYS A 153 -0.35 10.42 -12.01
CA LYS A 153 -1.78 10.07 -11.91
C LYS A 153 -1.97 8.92 -10.95
N TRP A 154 -2.64 9.19 -9.82
CA TRP A 154 -2.97 8.19 -8.83
C TRP A 154 -4.30 7.50 -9.16
N VAL A 155 -4.31 6.18 -9.13
CA VAL A 155 -5.45 5.30 -9.37
C VAL A 155 -5.70 4.50 -8.11
N SER A 156 -6.94 4.49 -7.64
CA SER A 156 -7.35 3.79 -6.44
C SER A 156 -8.71 3.11 -6.63
N PHE A 157 -9.05 2.22 -5.71
CA PHE A 157 -10.34 1.56 -5.65
C PHE A 157 -10.87 1.61 -4.23
N HIS A 158 -12.05 2.20 -4.02
CA HIS A 158 -12.66 2.36 -2.70
C HIS A 158 -11.77 3.02 -1.62
N SER A 159 -10.90 3.95 -2.03
CA SER A 159 -10.09 4.81 -1.16
C SER A 159 -10.83 6.06 -0.66
#